data_AF-A0A8S9MC67-F1
#
_entry.id   AF-A0A8S9MC67-F1
#
_cell.length_a   1.000
_cell.length_b   1.000
_cell.length_c   1.000
_cell.angle_alpha   90.00
_cell.angle_beta   90.00
_cell.angle_gamma   90.00
#
_symmetry.space_group_name_H-M   'P 1'
#
loop_
_entity.id
_entity.type
_entity.pdbx_description
1 polymer ?
#
loop_
_entity_poly.entity_id
_entity_poly.type
_entity_poly.pdbx_seq_one_letter_code
_entity_poly.pdbx_strand_id
1 'polypeptide(L)'
;MYDQVTEEDSEEEEMINHYQREIITQTVLKTYFEDMAKVPEGIEALISDLVAEELQNNSLLLDGEAQVSKRVCERLRSWRDVESNTIDMMVEHDFRTERLGSWRSKNDAQVAEAVVEIEFEIFEDLVEELSQDIGGN
;
A
#
# COMPACT_ATOMS: atom_id res chain seq x y z
N MET A 1 -13.81 48.82 -12.89
CA MET A 1 -13.64 47.98 -14.09
C MET A 1 -13.22 46.64 -13.56
N TYR A 2 -14.14 45.68 -13.50
CA TYR A 2 -13.80 44.33 -13.02
C TYR A 2 -12.96 43.67 -14.11
N ASP A 3 -11.77 43.22 -13.73
CA ASP A 3 -10.99 42.30 -14.56
C ASP A 3 -11.86 41.07 -14.79
N GLN A 4 -12.33 40.90 -16.02
CA GLN A 4 -12.91 39.64 -16.47
C GLN A 4 -11.73 38.75 -16.81
N VAL A 5 -11.32 37.89 -15.86
CA VAL A 5 -10.51 36.73 -16.21
C VAL A 5 -11.35 35.91 -17.20
N THR A 6 -10.94 35.89 -18.46
CA THR A 6 -11.62 35.13 -19.51
C THR A 6 -11.37 33.64 -19.30
N GLU A 7 -12.32 32.77 -19.66
CA GLU A 7 -12.14 31.30 -19.56
C GLU A 7 -10.87 30.82 -20.28
N GLU A 8 -10.48 31.49 -21.38
CA GLU A 8 -9.24 31.25 -22.11
C GLU A 8 -7.96 31.50 -21.27
N ASP A 9 -7.94 32.52 -20.40
CA ASP A 9 -6.79 32.79 -19.52
C ASP A 9 -6.63 31.69 -18.46
N SER A 10 -7.75 31.11 -18.01
CA SER A 10 -7.76 30.02 -17.03
C SER A 10 -7.21 28.72 -17.63
N GLU A 11 -7.58 28.40 -18.87
CA GLU A 11 -7.13 27.18 -19.56
C GLU A 11 -5.63 27.22 -19.89
N GLU A 12 -5.10 28.39 -20.26
CA GLU A 12 -3.67 28.58 -20.52
C GLU A 12 -2.83 28.42 -19.24
N GLU A 13 -3.29 28.96 -18.11
CA GLU A 13 -2.62 28.80 -16.81
C GLU A 13 -2.58 27.33 -16.37
N GLU A 14 -3.66 26.58 -16.56
CA GLU A 14 -3.72 25.15 -16.24
C GLU A 14 -2.76 24.31 -17.11
N MET A 15 -2.68 24.62 -18.41
CA MET A 15 -1.74 23.99 -19.34
C MET A 15 -0.28 24.24 -18.96
N ILE A 16 0.06 25.47 -18.58
CA ILE A 16 1.41 25.84 -18.13
C ILE A 16 1.75 25.09 -16.85
N ASN A 17 0.83 25.01 -15.90
CA ASN A 17 1.03 24.28 -14.65
C ASN A 17 1.27 22.79 -14.90
N HIS A 18 0.46 22.17 -15.76
CA HIS A 18 0.62 20.76 -16.14
C HIS A 18 1.99 20.51 -16.79
N TYR A 19 2.42 21.39 -17.70
CA TYR A 19 3.72 21.27 -18.36
C TYR A 19 4.89 21.40 -17.37
N GLN A 20 4.82 22.36 -16.45
CA GLN A 20 5.84 22.53 -15.40
C GLN A 20 5.93 21.32 -14.48
N ARG A 21 4.77 20.77 -14.07
CA ARG A 21 4.71 19.54 -13.26
C ARG A 21 5.40 18.38 -13.95
N GLU A 22 5.15 18.20 -15.25
CA GLU A 22 5.76 17.14 -16.05
C GLU A 22 7.28 17.31 -16.12
N ILE A 23 7.78 18.53 -16.41
CA ILE A 23 9.23 18.81 -16.46
C ILE A 23 9.92 18.48 -15.13
N ILE A 24 9.34 18.94 -14.03
CA ILE A 24 9.91 18.70 -12.70
C ILE A 24 9.90 17.20 -12.38
N THR A 25 8.79 16.51 -12.69
CA THR A 25 8.65 15.06 -12.48
C THR A 25 9.74 14.29 -13.21
N GLN A 26 9.97 14.58 -14.49
CA GLN A 26 11.02 13.93 -15.27
C GLN A 26 12.44 14.29 -14.77
N THR A 27 12.63 15.53 -14.31
CA THR A 27 13.90 15.97 -13.71
C THR A 27 14.22 15.20 -12.43
N VAL A 28 13.24 15.03 -11.55
CA VAL A 28 13.38 14.26 -10.32
C VAL A 28 13.62 12.79 -10.63
N LEU A 29 12.87 12.19 -11.55
CA LEU A 29 13.08 10.81 -11.97
C LEU A 29 14.52 10.58 -12.45
N LYS A 30 15.00 11.44 -13.35
CA LYS A 30 16.35 11.31 -13.92
C LYS A 30 17.45 11.50 -12.89
N THR A 31 17.28 12.43 -11.95
CA THR A 31 18.33 12.78 -10.98
C THR A 31 18.34 11.88 -9.75
N TYR A 32 17.17 11.48 -9.26
CA TYR A 32 17.05 10.66 -8.05
C TYR A 32 17.21 9.16 -8.32
N PHE A 33 16.84 8.72 -9.52
CA PHE A 33 16.89 7.32 -9.94
C PHE A 33 17.96 7.06 -11.02
N GLU A 34 18.96 7.94 -11.16
CA GLU A 34 20.03 7.82 -12.17
C GLU A 34 20.73 6.45 -12.12
N ASP A 35 20.97 5.94 -10.92
CA ASP A 35 21.65 4.66 -10.70
C ASP A 35 20.74 3.43 -10.82
N MET A 36 19.42 3.61 -10.98
CA MET A 36 18.48 2.50 -11.10
C MET A 36 18.32 2.04 -12.55
N ALA A 37 18.54 0.75 -12.79
CA ALA A 37 18.34 0.13 -14.10
C ALA A 37 16.87 0.22 -14.57
N LYS A 38 15.91 0.30 -13.63
CA LYS A 38 14.49 0.48 -13.91
C LYS A 38 13.80 1.16 -12.74
N VAL A 39 13.01 2.19 -13.02
CA VAL A 39 12.12 2.82 -12.04
C VAL A 39 10.91 1.92 -11.80
N PRO A 40 10.54 1.62 -10.54
CA PRO A 40 9.34 0.85 -10.22
C PRO A 40 8.05 1.51 -10.74
N GLU A 41 7.07 0.68 -11.09
CA GLU A 41 5.77 1.15 -11.56
C GLU A 41 5.05 1.97 -10.47
N GLY A 42 4.43 3.08 -10.84
CA GLY A 42 3.73 3.99 -9.92
C GLY A 42 4.61 5.03 -9.23
N ILE A 43 5.95 4.93 -9.30
CA ILE A 43 6.85 5.96 -8.73
C ILE A 43 6.71 7.31 -9.47
N GLU A 44 6.51 7.29 -10.78
CA GLU A 44 6.28 8.51 -11.56
C GLU A 44 5.02 9.25 -11.13
N ALA A 45 3.91 8.52 -10.91
CA ALA A 45 2.67 9.09 -10.38
C ALA A 45 2.88 9.69 -8.98
N LEU A 46 3.58 8.96 -8.10
CA LEU A 46 3.92 9.45 -6.76
C LEU A 46 4.74 10.75 -6.79
N ILE A 47 5.72 10.85 -7.71
CA ILE A 47 6.53 12.06 -7.86
C ILE A 47 5.66 13.19 -8.41
N SER A 48 4.80 12.94 -9.39
CA SER A 48 3.90 13.96 -9.94
C SER A 48 2.94 14.53 -8.90
N ASP A 49 2.42 13.69 -8.01
CA ASP A 49 1.60 14.10 -6.87
C ASP A 49 2.42 14.94 -5.88
N LEU A 50 3.63 14.50 -5.56
CA LEU A 50 4.53 15.21 -4.65
C LEU A 50 4.96 16.58 -5.20
N VAL A 51 5.17 16.68 -6.51
CA VAL A 51 5.44 17.94 -7.21
C VAL A 51 4.23 18.87 -7.13
N ALA A 52 3.01 18.34 -7.29
CA ALA A 52 1.79 19.13 -7.13
C ALA A 52 1.67 19.72 -5.73
N GLU A 53 1.94 18.92 -4.69
CA GLU A 53 1.96 19.38 -3.30
C GLU A 53 3.00 20.49 -3.08
N GLU A 54 4.23 20.33 -3.59
CA GLU A 54 5.31 21.29 -3.41
C GLU A 54 5.07 22.61 -4.17
N LEU A 55 4.42 22.55 -5.34
CA LEU A 55 3.99 23.74 -6.11
C LEU A 55 2.80 24.46 -5.48
N GLN A 56 1.91 23.72 -4.79
CA GLN A 56 0.76 24.31 -4.10
C GLN A 56 1.18 24.99 -2.79
N ASN A 57 2.12 24.41 -2.05
CA ASN A 57 2.59 24.92 -0.76
C ASN A 57 3.57 26.10 -0.87
N ASN A 58 4.30 26.21 -1.97
CA ASN A 58 5.24 27.30 -2.23
C ASN A 58 4.77 28.09 -3.44
N SER A 59 4.37 29.35 -3.24
CA SER A 59 3.87 30.21 -4.34
C SER A 59 4.80 30.12 -5.56
N LEU A 60 4.23 29.63 -6.67
CA LEU A 60 4.81 29.37 -7.99
C LEU A 60 5.76 30.46 -8.54
N LEU A 61 5.64 31.70 -8.05
CA LEU A 61 6.28 32.87 -8.63
C LEU A 61 7.72 33.12 -8.16
N LEU A 62 8.20 32.46 -7.09
CA LEU A 62 9.54 32.78 -6.55
C LEU A 62 10.54 31.61 -6.64
N ASP A 63 10.05 30.39 -6.81
CA ASP A 63 10.83 29.18 -6.63
C ASP A 63 10.94 28.46 -7.99
N GLY A 64 12.11 28.52 -8.63
CA GLY A 64 12.30 27.93 -9.95
C GLY A 64 12.20 26.39 -9.92
N GLU A 65 11.95 25.79 -11.08
CA GLU A 65 11.81 24.33 -11.27
C GLU A 65 12.91 23.51 -10.57
N ALA A 66 14.16 24.00 -10.59
CA ALA A 66 15.30 23.36 -9.96
C ALA A 66 15.19 23.28 -8.43
N GLN A 67 14.62 24.31 -7.81
CA GLN A 67 14.48 24.40 -6.36
C GLN A 67 13.28 23.58 -5.86
N VAL A 68 12.18 23.53 -6.63
CA VAL A 68 11.09 22.56 -6.44
C VAL A 68 11.62 21.11 -6.55
N SER A 69 12.34 20.80 -7.64
CA SER A 69 12.95 19.47 -7.85
C SER A 69 13.85 19.07 -6.68
N LYS A 70 14.65 20.00 -6.16
CA LYS A 70 15.53 19.77 -5.02
C LYS A 70 14.74 19.40 -3.76
N ARG A 71 13.66 20.12 -3.43
CA ARG A 71 12.81 19.82 -2.27
C ARG A 71 12.12 18.47 -2.39
N VAL A 72 11.58 18.16 -3.57
CA VAL A 72 10.99 16.85 -3.85
C VAL A 72 12.00 15.74 -3.60
N CYS A 73 13.23 15.89 -4.12
CA CYS A 73 14.32 14.95 -3.85
C CYS A 73 14.67 14.84 -2.36
N GLU A 74 14.74 15.95 -1.61
CA GLU A 74 14.99 15.94 -0.16
C GLU A 74 13.90 15.19 0.62
N ARG A 75 12.62 15.39 0.25
CA ARG A 75 11.49 14.69 0.86
C ARG A 75 11.49 13.20 0.51
N LEU A 76 11.86 12.83 -0.71
CA LEU A 76 12.05 11.41 -1.06
C LEU A 76 13.19 10.77 -0.26
N ARG A 77 14.26 11.51 0.07
CA ARG A 77 15.32 11.02 0.96
C ARG A 77 14.82 10.84 2.38
N SER A 78 14.04 11.80 2.92
CA SER A 78 13.50 11.66 4.27
C SER A 78 12.55 10.47 4.40
N TRP A 79 11.82 10.12 3.33
CA TRP A 79 11.00 8.90 3.26
C TRP A 79 11.82 7.61 3.21
N ARG A 80 13.00 7.64 2.57
CA ARG A 80 13.96 6.52 2.59
C ARG A 80 14.55 6.32 3.99
N ASP A 81 14.81 7.42 4.69
CA ASP A 81 15.45 7.42 6.01
C ASP A 81 14.45 7.21 7.17
N VAL A 82 13.14 7.04 6.87
CA VAL A 82 12.19 6.57 7.88
C VAL A 82 12.61 5.15 8.26
N GLU A 83 13.09 5.02 9.49
CA GLU A 83 13.59 3.77 10.07
C GLU A 83 12.65 2.61 9.71
N SER A 84 13.20 1.52 9.17
CA SER A 84 12.49 0.34 8.66
C SER A 84 11.42 -0.21 9.61
N ASN A 85 11.56 0.16 10.89
CA ASN A 85 10.58 0.08 11.96
C ASN A 85 9.15 0.51 11.58
N THR A 86 8.91 1.52 10.73
CA THR A 86 7.51 1.95 10.47
C THR A 86 6.72 0.95 9.64
N ILE A 87 7.34 0.37 8.60
CA ILE A 87 6.70 -0.69 7.81
C ILE A 87 6.60 -1.98 8.62
N ASP A 88 7.68 -2.36 9.33
CA ASP A 88 7.66 -3.54 10.18
C ASP A 88 6.64 -3.41 11.32
N MET A 89 6.46 -2.23 11.92
CA MET A 89 5.43 -1.97 12.93
C MET A 89 4.00 -1.99 12.36
N MET A 90 3.78 -1.44 11.16
CA MET A 90 2.46 -1.46 10.51
C MET A 90 2.07 -2.88 10.12
N VAL A 91 3.00 -3.63 9.52
CA VAL A 91 2.80 -5.02 9.11
C VAL A 91 2.65 -5.95 10.32
N GLU A 92 3.48 -5.77 11.35
CA GLU A 92 3.39 -6.56 12.57
C GLU A 92 2.09 -6.29 13.35
N HIS A 93 1.59 -5.05 13.36
CA HIS A 93 0.29 -4.74 13.96
C HIS A 93 -0.86 -5.45 13.25
N ASP A 94 -0.86 -5.47 11.91
CA ASP A 94 -1.90 -6.13 11.12
C ASP A 94 -1.87 -7.65 11.33
N PHE A 95 -0.68 -8.26 11.32
CA PHE A 95 -0.54 -9.68 11.60
C PHE A 95 -0.86 -10.05 13.05
N ARG A 96 -0.53 -9.19 14.04
CA ARG A 96 -0.91 -9.42 15.45
C ARG A 96 -2.43 -9.32 15.62
N THR A 97 -3.09 -8.42 14.90
CA THR A 97 -4.55 -8.28 14.93
C THR A 97 -5.26 -9.51 14.34
N GLU A 98 -4.71 -10.11 13.27
CA GLU A 98 -5.18 -11.39 12.73
C GLU A 98 -4.91 -12.57 13.67
N ARG A 99 -3.75 -12.60 14.34
CA ARG A 99 -3.37 -13.68 15.26
C ARG A 99 -4.14 -13.70 16.58
N LEU A 100 -4.68 -12.56 17.04
CA LEU A 100 -5.21 -12.42 18.39
C LEU A 100 -6.70 -12.79 18.58
N GLY A 101 -7.46 -13.13 17.54
CA GLY A 101 -8.74 -13.81 17.83
C GLY A 101 -9.91 -13.73 16.85
N SER A 102 -9.81 -13.10 15.68
CA SER A 102 -10.98 -13.01 14.80
C SER A 102 -11.18 -14.24 13.89
N TRP A 103 -10.09 -14.89 13.45
CA TRP A 103 -10.19 -16.06 12.56
C TRP A 103 -10.40 -17.38 13.30
N ARG A 104 -9.73 -17.57 14.45
CA ARG A 104 -9.82 -18.84 15.21
C ARG A 104 -11.16 -19.00 15.95
N SER A 105 -11.69 -17.92 16.54
CA SER A 105 -12.92 -17.98 17.35
C SER A 105 -14.21 -18.20 16.57
N LYS A 106 -14.23 -17.92 15.25
CA LYS A 106 -15.44 -18.02 14.44
C LYS A 106 -15.91 -19.46 14.20
N ASN A 107 -15.02 -20.44 14.34
CA ASN A 107 -15.31 -21.83 13.97
C ASN A 107 -15.10 -22.84 15.11
N ASP A 108 -14.83 -22.41 16.35
CA ASP A 108 -14.57 -23.34 17.45
C ASP A 108 -15.74 -24.32 17.69
N ALA A 109 -17.00 -23.87 17.50
CA ALA A 109 -18.17 -24.73 17.58
C ALA A 109 -18.26 -25.76 16.43
N GLN A 110 -17.95 -25.34 15.19
CA GLN A 110 -17.95 -26.23 14.03
C GLN A 110 -16.80 -27.24 14.10
N VAL A 111 -15.65 -26.83 14.62
CA VAL A 111 -14.51 -27.72 14.86
C VAL A 111 -14.85 -28.72 15.96
N ALA A 112 -15.49 -28.29 17.05
CA ALA A 112 -15.92 -29.20 18.11
C ALA A 112 -16.96 -30.20 17.62
N GLU A 113 -17.92 -29.78 16.81
CA GLU A 113 -18.93 -30.66 16.19
C GLU A 113 -18.28 -31.69 15.26
N ALA A 114 -17.38 -31.25 14.36
CA ALA A 114 -16.68 -32.14 13.45
C ALA A 114 -15.76 -33.15 14.18
N VAL A 115 -15.13 -32.75 15.30
CA VAL A 115 -14.33 -33.67 16.12
C VAL A 115 -15.20 -34.77 16.72
N VAL A 116 -16.39 -34.44 17.23
CA VAL A 116 -17.32 -35.43 17.79
C VAL A 116 -17.82 -36.40 16.72
N GLU A 117 -18.13 -35.91 15.51
CA GLU A 117 -18.53 -36.78 14.39
C GLU A 117 -17.41 -37.77 14.03
N ILE A 118 -16.17 -37.30 13.90
CA ILE A 118 -15.00 -38.15 13.60
C ILE A 118 -14.76 -39.17 14.72
N GLU A 119 -14.83 -38.76 15.99
CA GLU A 119 -14.64 -39.66 17.13
C GLU A 119 -15.72 -40.76 17.17
N PHE A 120 -16.96 -40.42 16.81
CA PHE A 120 -18.05 -41.38 16.77
C PHE A 120 -17.88 -42.41 15.64
N GLU A 121 -17.52 -41.95 14.43
CA GLU A 121 -17.26 -42.83 13.28
C GLU A 121 -16.11 -43.81 13.56
N ILE A 122 -15.00 -43.33 14.11
CA ILE A 122 -13.87 -44.18 14.53
C ILE A 122 -14.32 -45.20 15.59
N PHE A 123 -15.15 -44.80 16.55
CA PHE A 123 -15.62 -45.70 17.60
C PHE A 123 -16.56 -46.79 17.05
N GLU A 124 -17.46 -46.43 16.13
CA GLU A 124 -18.35 -47.37 15.45
C GLU A 124 -17.55 -48.42 14.67
N ASP A 125 -16.58 -47.98 13.86
CA ASP A 125 -15.68 -48.86 13.11
C ASP A 125 -14.94 -49.85 14.03
N LEU A 126 -14.35 -49.35 15.13
CA LEU A 126 -13.64 -50.19 16.10
C LEU A 126 -14.54 -51.21 16.78
N VAL A 127 -15.79 -50.84 17.09
CA VAL A 127 -16.78 -51.76 17.69
C VAL A 127 -17.24 -52.81 16.68
N GLU A 128 -17.41 -52.44 15.42
CA GLU A 128 -17.74 -53.38 14.35
C GLU A 128 -16.60 -54.38 14.13
N GLU A 129 -15.36 -53.90 14.02
CA GLU A 129 -14.16 -54.74 13.90
C GLU A 129 -14.04 -55.72 15.09
N LEU A 130 -14.20 -55.24 16.32
CA LEU A 130 -14.18 -56.09 17.53
C LEU A 130 -15.32 -57.10 17.54
N SER A 131 -16.50 -56.73 17.06
CA SER A 131 -17.67 -57.63 17.02
C SER A 131 -17.49 -58.73 15.97
N GLN A 132 -16.84 -58.43 14.85
CA GLN A 132 -16.46 -59.42 13.84
C GLN A 132 -15.36 -60.37 14.35
N ASP A 133 -14.40 -59.86 15.12
CA ASP A 133 -13.32 -60.65 15.73
C ASP A 133 -13.83 -61.57 16.87
N ILE A 134 -14.83 -61.13 17.65
CA ILE A 134 -15.43 -61.91 18.76
C ILE A 134 -16.56 -62.85 18.28
N GLY A 135 -17.27 -62.50 17.20
CA GLY A 135 -18.39 -63.25 16.65
C GLY A 135 -18.04 -64.18 15.48
N GLY A 136 -16.85 -64.04 14.90
CA GLY A 136 -16.29 -64.94 13.90
C GLY A 136 -15.53 -66.08 14.57
N ASN A 137 -15.88 -67.33 14.22
CA ASN A 137 -15.18 -68.53 14.66
C ASN A 137 -13.88 -68.77 13.89
#